data_AF-A0A5N7CP33-F1
#
_entry.id   AF-A0A5N7CP33-F1
#
_cell.length_a   1.000
_cell.length_b   1.000
_cell.length_c   1.000
_cell.angle_alpha   90.00
_cell.angle_beta   90.00
_cell.angle_gamma   90.00
#
_symmetry.space_group_name_H-M   'P 1'
#
loop_
_entity.id
_entity.type
_entity.pdbx_description
1 polymer ?
#
loop_
_entity_poly.entity_id
_entity_poly.type
_entity_poly.pdbx_seq_one_letter_code
_entity_poly.pdbx_strand_id
1 'polypeptide(L)'
;MSLDVLPNEVLCLLPLYIDNIETFTNAAASCRRLRDCLYTAHPNTILRLAAASAPTFFSPHPHFLIALTARQASDWALGNGTRTHELRRALQGGIDTLYTFCLNHAGLTLSTIRTTHLSRFTTINPLSDKIDKMAGKQWYATPDFWDGGVSEPYTIDTEADRAAFQIMIYGELFGRSMDAFLEPEKDLPFFDVATRIDYFTYCLPDWVCKSYPGFERLDTGPYAAGLERPEEGDQVAMHHILRSGRWRRMWAAGIRVALGEGSVFSDEEVEEEGWRKKLLRDAVQSQGLEGMQLVTVPLEKMDIAYVQRVRWMKEQIDKLDGPPAVERLGKGVLTEVSFAPDPSNEVEIPCRDMWGPWV
;
A
#
# COMPACT_ATOMS: atom_id res chain seq x y z
N MET A 1 47.10 0.51 1.19
CA MET A 1 46.96 1.94 0.87
C MET A 1 46.04 2.55 1.90
N SER A 2 46.39 3.70 2.46
CA SER A 2 45.57 4.35 3.49
C SER A 2 44.49 5.21 2.82
N LEU A 3 43.28 5.23 3.38
CA LEU A 3 42.11 5.91 2.79
C LEU A 3 42.24 7.44 2.80
N ASP A 4 43.05 7.99 3.69
CA ASP A 4 43.37 9.42 3.82
C ASP A 4 44.18 9.97 2.64
N VAL A 5 44.85 9.11 1.87
CA VAL A 5 45.65 9.53 0.71
C VAL A 5 44.87 9.48 -0.61
N LEU A 6 43.69 8.85 -0.63
CA LEU A 6 42.86 8.74 -1.83
C LEU A 6 42.17 10.08 -2.14
N PRO A 7 41.96 10.46 -3.41
CA PRO A 7 41.12 11.61 -3.77
C PRO A 7 39.65 11.45 -3.35
N ASN A 8 38.94 12.56 -3.16
CA ASN A 8 37.53 12.52 -2.73
C ASN A 8 36.64 11.80 -3.76
N GLU A 9 36.94 11.95 -5.04
CA GLU A 9 36.24 11.30 -6.14
C GLU A 9 36.28 9.78 -6.02
N VAL A 10 37.41 9.23 -5.57
CA VAL A 10 37.56 7.79 -5.31
C VAL A 10 36.81 7.38 -4.05
N LEU A 11 36.85 8.21 -3.00
CA LEU A 11 36.10 7.97 -1.76
C LEU A 11 34.58 7.97 -1.99
N CYS A 12 34.07 8.79 -2.91
CA CYS A 12 32.65 8.81 -3.28
C CYS A 12 32.18 7.53 -3.99
N LEU A 13 33.10 6.71 -4.52
CA LEU A 13 32.76 5.42 -5.13
C LEU A 13 32.68 4.27 -4.11
N LEU A 14 33.24 4.44 -2.91
CA LEU A 14 33.23 3.43 -1.85
C LEU A 14 31.84 2.87 -1.52
N PRO A 15 30.74 3.64 -1.50
CA PRO A 15 29.41 3.10 -1.22
C PRO A 15 29.02 1.91 -2.10
N LEU A 16 29.53 1.82 -3.34
CA LEU A 16 29.25 0.72 -4.27
C LEU A 16 29.90 -0.61 -3.88
N TYR A 17 30.89 -0.56 -2.99
CA TYR A 17 31.70 -1.71 -2.54
C TYR A 17 31.48 -2.03 -1.06
N ILE A 18 30.60 -1.28 -0.38
CA ILE A 18 30.17 -1.58 0.99
C ILE A 18 29.06 -2.62 0.92
N ASP A 19 29.11 -3.58 1.85
CA ASP A 19 28.22 -4.73 1.88
C ASP A 19 26.79 -4.37 2.29
N ASN A 20 26.61 -3.47 3.27
CA ASN A 20 25.30 -3.16 3.83
C ASN A 20 25.20 -1.76 4.48
N ILE A 21 23.99 -1.36 4.88
CA ILE A 21 23.75 0.00 5.39
C ILE A 21 24.37 0.27 6.77
N GLU A 22 24.59 -0.77 7.57
CA GLU A 22 25.22 -0.66 8.88
C GLU A 22 26.71 -0.36 8.73
N THR A 23 27.43 -1.15 7.90
CA THR A 23 28.83 -0.90 7.56
C THR A 23 29.01 0.49 6.92
N PHE A 24 28.08 0.88 6.05
CA PHE A 24 28.07 2.22 5.45
C PHE A 24 27.99 3.31 6.52
N THR A 25 27.08 3.15 7.49
CA THR A 25 26.89 4.13 8.57
C THR A 25 28.10 4.20 9.50
N ASN A 26 28.69 3.05 9.84
CA ASN A 26 29.90 2.96 10.65
C ASN A 26 31.10 3.60 9.93
N ALA A 27 31.26 3.37 8.62
CA ALA A 27 32.29 4.00 7.81
C ALA A 27 32.13 5.53 7.77
N ALA A 28 30.91 6.02 7.56
CA ALA A 28 30.60 7.45 7.57
C ALA A 28 30.75 8.10 8.96
N ALA A 29 30.64 7.33 10.04
CA ALA A 29 30.83 7.82 11.40
C ALA A 29 32.32 7.98 11.78
N SER A 30 33.23 7.29 11.08
CA SER A 30 34.65 7.23 11.44
C SER A 30 35.41 8.57 11.33
N CYS A 31 35.16 9.36 10.28
CA CYS A 31 35.76 10.69 10.13
C CYS A 31 34.90 11.62 9.26
N ARG A 32 35.12 12.93 9.38
CA ARG A 32 34.33 13.95 8.64
C ARG A 32 34.46 13.78 7.13
N ARG A 33 35.66 13.51 6.64
CA ARG A 33 35.92 13.37 5.20
C ARG A 33 35.14 12.20 4.58
N LEU A 34 35.15 11.04 5.24
CA LEU A 34 34.37 9.88 4.79
C LEU A 34 32.87 10.16 4.90
N ARG A 35 32.42 10.82 5.97
CA ARG A 35 31.02 11.25 6.09
C ARG A 35 30.58 12.07 4.88
N ASP A 36 31.34 13.12 4.57
CA ASP A 36 31.00 14.06 3.52
C ASP A 36 30.99 13.37 2.14
N CYS A 37 31.95 12.47 1.87
CA CYS A 37 31.99 11.71 0.62
C CYS A 37 30.87 10.66 0.55
N LEU A 38 30.69 9.84 1.59
CA LEU A 38 29.69 8.75 1.58
C LEU A 38 28.26 9.29 1.55
N TYR A 39 27.98 10.43 2.17
CA TYR A 39 26.62 11.01 2.18
C TYR A 39 26.21 11.62 0.83
N THR A 40 27.13 11.69 -0.14
CA THR A 40 26.79 11.97 -1.55
C THR A 40 26.38 10.73 -2.35
N ALA A 41 26.33 9.54 -1.72
CA ALA A 41 25.91 8.31 -2.38
C ALA A 41 24.54 8.46 -3.07
N HIS A 42 24.43 7.89 -4.26
CA HIS A 42 23.19 7.91 -5.02
C HIS A 42 22.06 7.21 -4.24
N PRO A 43 20.80 7.71 -4.29
CA PRO A 43 19.69 7.08 -3.56
C PRO A 43 19.49 5.59 -3.86
N ASN A 44 19.76 5.15 -5.09
CA ASN A 44 19.71 3.71 -5.42
C ASN A 44 20.79 2.90 -4.68
N THR A 45 21.98 3.46 -4.48
CA THR A 45 23.04 2.81 -3.70
C THR A 45 22.61 2.64 -2.25
N ILE A 46 22.01 3.67 -1.64
CA ILE A 46 21.46 3.58 -0.28
C ILE A 46 20.34 2.52 -0.20
N LEU A 47 19.47 2.46 -1.20
CA LEU A 47 18.43 1.42 -1.27
C LEU A 47 19.02 0.00 -1.34
N ARG A 48 20.05 -0.22 -2.15
CA ARG A 48 20.74 -1.52 -2.24
C ARG A 48 21.44 -1.90 -0.94
N LEU A 49 22.07 -0.94 -0.26
CA LEU A 49 22.66 -1.15 1.06
C LEU A 49 21.60 -1.49 2.11
N ALA A 50 20.43 -0.85 2.04
CA ALA A 50 19.29 -1.18 2.90
C ALA A 50 18.73 -2.58 2.61
N ALA A 51 18.61 -2.95 1.33
CA ALA A 51 18.21 -4.27 0.86
C ALA A 51 19.15 -5.38 1.38
N ALA A 52 20.46 -5.14 1.35
CA ALA A 52 21.46 -6.08 1.87
C ALA A 52 21.42 -6.25 3.40
N SER A 53 20.75 -5.33 4.10
CA SER A 53 20.50 -5.37 5.54
C SER A 53 19.11 -5.91 5.90
N ALA A 54 18.29 -6.26 4.91
CA ALA A 54 17.03 -6.96 5.15
C ALA A 54 17.30 -8.45 5.41
N PRO A 55 16.56 -9.13 6.32
CA PRO A 55 15.35 -8.66 7.02
C PRO A 55 15.59 -7.92 8.35
N THR A 56 16.83 -7.90 8.87
CA THR A 56 17.14 -7.47 10.24
C THR A 56 16.63 -6.07 10.58
N PHE A 57 16.91 -5.07 9.73
CA PHE A 57 16.53 -3.68 10.00
C PHE A 57 15.24 -3.24 9.29
N PHE A 58 14.79 -3.99 8.29
CA PHE A 58 13.70 -3.61 7.39
C PHE A 58 12.60 -4.68 7.35
N SER A 59 12.13 -5.08 8.53
CA SER A 59 11.03 -6.03 8.71
C SER A 59 9.65 -5.35 8.79
N PRO A 60 8.57 -5.97 8.29
CA PRO A 60 8.53 -7.26 7.59
C PRO A 60 9.10 -7.12 6.17
N HIS A 61 10.03 -8.01 5.82
CA HIS A 61 10.60 -8.08 4.47
C HIS A 61 9.68 -8.89 3.55
N PRO A 62 9.52 -8.53 2.26
CA PRO A 62 10.04 -7.34 1.57
C PRO A 62 9.18 -6.08 1.73
N HIS A 63 7.99 -6.23 2.32
CA HIS A 63 6.93 -5.23 2.43
C HIS A 63 7.39 -3.85 2.90
N PHE A 64 8.25 -3.77 3.92
CA PHE A 64 8.72 -2.49 4.45
C PHE A 64 9.45 -1.64 3.40
N LEU A 65 10.35 -2.24 2.63
CA LEU A 65 11.10 -1.53 1.60
C LEU A 65 10.23 -1.21 0.39
N ILE A 66 9.28 -2.09 0.04
CA ILE A 66 8.31 -1.80 -1.02
C ILE A 66 7.46 -0.59 -0.66
N ALA A 67 6.89 -0.54 0.56
CA ALA A 67 6.08 0.61 0.99
C ALA A 67 6.86 1.94 0.94
N LEU A 68 8.18 1.91 1.09
CA LEU A 68 9.04 3.09 0.99
C LEU A 68 9.32 3.57 -0.44
N THR A 69 9.22 2.68 -1.41
CA THR A 69 9.77 2.88 -2.76
C THR A 69 8.74 2.71 -3.88
N ALA A 70 7.60 2.08 -3.58
CA ALA A 70 6.53 1.78 -4.51
C ALA A 70 6.03 3.02 -5.26
N ARG A 71 5.91 4.18 -4.59
CA ARG A 71 5.49 5.42 -5.27
C ARG A 71 6.47 5.88 -6.34
N GLN A 72 7.77 5.86 -6.06
CA GLN A 72 8.78 6.24 -7.06
C GLN A 72 8.79 5.26 -8.24
N ALA A 73 8.69 3.97 -7.94
CA ALA A 73 8.64 2.92 -8.97
C ALA A 73 7.36 3.02 -9.82
N SER A 74 6.25 3.37 -9.20
CA SER A 74 4.96 3.61 -9.85
C SER A 74 4.99 4.87 -10.71
N ASP A 75 5.49 6.00 -10.18
CA ASP A 75 5.66 7.26 -10.91
C ASP A 75 6.54 7.07 -12.16
N TRP A 76 7.54 6.19 -12.10
CA TRP A 76 8.37 5.84 -13.25
C TRP A 76 7.59 5.09 -14.35
N ALA A 77 6.65 4.24 -13.96
CA ALA A 77 5.85 3.41 -14.88
C ALA A 77 4.64 4.14 -15.46
N LEU A 78 4.00 5.00 -14.66
CA LEU A 78 2.75 5.67 -15.00
C LEU A 78 2.86 6.51 -16.27
N GLY A 79 1.84 6.44 -17.12
CA GLY A 79 1.78 7.19 -18.39
C GLY A 79 2.64 6.63 -19.52
N ASN A 80 3.33 5.49 -19.34
CA ASN A 80 4.10 4.84 -20.40
C ASN A 80 3.71 3.37 -20.55
N GLY A 81 3.09 2.99 -21.67
CA GLY A 81 2.57 1.63 -21.89
C GLY A 81 3.60 0.51 -21.73
N THR A 82 4.85 0.71 -22.19
CA THR A 82 5.92 -0.29 -22.03
C THR A 82 6.31 -0.48 -20.57
N ARG A 83 6.43 0.63 -19.82
CA ARG A 83 6.80 0.58 -18.40
C ARG A 83 5.65 0.11 -17.51
N THR A 84 4.42 0.47 -17.83
CA THR A 84 3.22 -0.11 -17.20
C THR A 84 3.19 -1.62 -17.41
N HIS A 85 3.50 -2.11 -18.61
CA HIS A 85 3.61 -3.56 -18.85
C HIS A 85 4.74 -4.21 -18.05
N GLU A 86 5.87 -3.53 -17.84
CA GLU A 86 6.93 -4.00 -16.93
C GLU A 86 6.47 -4.08 -15.48
N LEU A 87 5.76 -3.06 -14.97
CA LEU A 87 5.16 -3.08 -13.64
C LEU A 87 4.15 -4.23 -13.52
N ARG A 88 3.25 -4.42 -14.50
CA ARG A 88 2.28 -5.53 -14.49
C ARG A 88 2.95 -6.90 -14.42
N ARG A 89 4.01 -7.12 -15.22
CA ARG A 89 4.81 -8.36 -15.13
C ARG A 89 5.45 -8.53 -13.75
N ALA A 90 5.91 -7.44 -13.14
CA ALA A 90 6.45 -7.49 -11.79
C ALA A 90 5.38 -7.83 -10.74
N LEU A 91 4.18 -7.26 -10.86
CA LEU A 91 3.04 -7.60 -10.00
C LEU A 91 2.68 -9.08 -10.15
N GLN A 92 2.56 -9.58 -11.38
CA GLN A 92 2.25 -10.97 -11.70
C GLN A 92 3.27 -11.97 -11.14
N GLY A 93 4.54 -11.57 -11.04
CA GLY A 93 5.59 -12.34 -10.38
C GLY A 93 5.50 -12.36 -8.84
N GLY A 94 4.52 -11.67 -8.24
CA GLY A 94 4.30 -11.60 -6.80
C GLY A 94 5.15 -10.57 -6.06
N ILE A 95 5.04 -10.56 -4.73
CA ILE A 95 5.60 -9.51 -3.88
C ILE A 95 7.14 -9.38 -3.99
N ASP A 96 7.86 -10.49 -4.19
CA ASP A 96 9.33 -10.48 -4.36
C ASP A 96 9.76 -9.92 -5.71
N THR A 97 8.96 -10.14 -6.75
CA THR A 97 9.22 -9.56 -8.07
C THR A 97 8.90 -8.07 -8.06
N LEU A 98 7.83 -7.64 -7.38
CA LEU A 98 7.54 -6.23 -7.11
C LEU A 98 8.68 -5.57 -6.32
N TYR A 99 9.25 -6.26 -5.32
CA TYR A 99 10.41 -5.78 -4.59
C TYR A 99 11.61 -5.55 -5.51
N THR A 100 11.93 -6.52 -6.37
CA THR A 100 13.02 -6.40 -7.35
C THR A 100 12.78 -5.23 -8.31
N PHE A 101 11.53 -5.04 -8.76
CA PHE A 101 11.14 -3.88 -9.57
C PHE A 101 11.40 -2.56 -8.84
N CYS A 102 11.02 -2.46 -7.57
CA CYS A 102 11.31 -1.28 -6.76
C CYS A 102 12.82 -1.01 -6.61
N LEU A 103 13.64 -2.05 -6.40
CA LEU A 103 15.10 -1.91 -6.35
C LEU A 103 15.72 -1.35 -7.64
N ASN A 104 15.09 -1.62 -8.78
CA ASN A 104 15.59 -1.18 -10.09
C ASN A 104 15.14 0.24 -10.47
N HIS A 105 13.97 0.68 -9.98
CA HIS A 105 13.34 1.92 -10.44
C HIS A 105 13.16 2.99 -9.36
N ALA A 106 13.59 2.72 -8.11
CA ALA A 106 13.50 3.68 -7.02
C ALA A 106 14.85 3.98 -6.36
N GLY A 107 14.82 4.96 -5.46
CA GLY A 107 15.92 5.29 -4.57
C GLY A 107 15.45 5.56 -3.15
N LEU A 108 16.39 5.51 -2.21
CA LEU A 108 16.15 5.76 -0.80
C LEU A 108 17.17 6.75 -0.26
N THR A 109 16.79 7.60 0.67
CA THR A 109 17.73 8.47 1.39
C THR A 109 17.80 8.05 2.86
N LEU A 110 18.92 8.35 3.53
CA LEU A 110 19.03 8.14 4.98
C LEU A 110 17.96 8.93 5.75
N SER A 111 17.56 10.10 5.25
CA SER A 111 16.49 10.89 5.83
C SER A 111 15.16 10.16 5.76
N THR A 112 14.83 9.60 4.59
CA THR A 112 13.61 8.80 4.40
C THR A 112 13.59 7.58 5.32
N ILE A 113 14.72 6.85 5.44
CA ILE A 113 14.84 5.71 6.37
C ILE A 113 14.52 6.15 7.80
N ARG A 114 15.10 7.26 8.27
CA ARG A 114 14.86 7.78 9.62
C ARG A 114 13.40 8.19 9.83
N THR A 115 12.83 8.97 8.91
CA THR A 115 11.44 9.41 9.01
C THR A 115 10.49 8.23 9.06
N THR A 116 10.65 7.23 8.19
CA THR A 116 9.76 6.07 8.17
C THR A 116 9.98 5.14 9.36
N HIS A 117 11.20 5.03 9.87
CA HIS A 117 11.43 4.34 11.14
C HIS A 117 10.65 5.00 12.28
N LEU A 118 10.60 6.34 12.34
CA LEU A 118 9.76 7.05 13.31
C LEU A 118 8.27 6.80 13.06
N SER A 119 7.84 6.75 11.79
CA SER A 119 6.46 6.42 11.41
C SER A 119 6.01 5.04 11.89
N ARG A 120 6.94 4.12 12.23
CA ARG A 120 6.56 2.84 12.88
C ARG A 120 5.76 3.07 14.14
N PHE A 121 6.17 4.01 14.98
CA PHE A 121 5.57 4.24 16.29
C PHE A 121 4.30 5.09 16.23
N THR A 122 4.16 5.93 15.20
CA THR A 122 3.04 6.88 15.10
C THR A 122 1.94 6.39 14.17
N THR A 123 2.28 5.56 13.17
CA THR A 123 1.38 5.24 12.06
C THR A 123 1.32 3.75 11.80
N ILE A 124 2.44 3.09 11.52
CA ILE A 124 2.44 1.69 11.06
C ILE A 124 1.99 0.74 12.18
N ASN A 125 2.61 0.77 13.36
CA ASN A 125 2.23 -0.13 14.45
C ASN A 125 0.81 0.17 14.98
N PRO A 126 0.38 1.44 15.12
CA PRO A 126 -1.02 1.74 15.44
C PRO A 126 -2.01 1.25 14.37
N LEU A 127 -1.66 1.31 13.08
CA LEU A 127 -2.49 0.76 12.01
C LEU A 127 -2.58 -0.77 12.11
N SER A 128 -1.44 -1.44 12.31
CA SER A 128 -1.39 -2.88 12.53
C SER A 128 -2.25 -3.30 13.72
N ASP A 129 -2.15 -2.61 14.86
CA ASP A 129 -3.00 -2.86 16.04
C ASP A 129 -4.50 -2.68 15.74
N LYS A 130 -4.86 -1.69 14.92
CA LYS A 130 -6.25 -1.50 14.47
C LYS A 130 -6.72 -2.67 13.60
N ILE A 131 -5.88 -3.16 12.69
CA ILE A 131 -6.18 -4.31 11.83
C ILE A 131 -6.25 -5.61 12.64
N ASP A 132 -5.38 -5.80 13.62
CA ASP A 132 -5.38 -6.96 14.51
C ASP A 132 -6.71 -7.08 15.28
N LYS A 133 -7.31 -5.93 15.62
CA LYS A 133 -8.65 -5.81 16.24
C LYS A 133 -9.82 -5.92 15.25
N MET A 134 -9.55 -6.17 13.97
CA MET A 134 -10.55 -6.38 12.90
C MET A 134 -10.47 -7.79 12.33
N ALA A 135 -9.26 -8.35 12.18
CA ALA A 135 -9.04 -9.58 11.42
C ALA A 135 -7.85 -10.43 11.93
N GLY A 136 -7.26 -10.10 13.09
CA GLY A 136 -6.08 -10.78 13.63
C GLY A 136 -6.31 -11.50 14.96
N LYS A 137 -5.22 -11.80 15.65
CA LYS A 137 -5.20 -12.53 16.93
C LYS A 137 -5.98 -11.80 18.02
N GLN A 138 -5.89 -10.47 18.10
CA GLN A 138 -6.66 -9.69 19.07
C GLN A 138 -8.16 -9.75 18.80
N TRP A 139 -8.57 -9.84 17.53
CA TRP A 139 -9.96 -9.98 17.16
C TRP A 139 -10.57 -11.27 17.72
N TYR A 140 -9.92 -12.41 17.47
CA TYR A 140 -10.34 -13.72 17.97
C TYR A 140 -10.31 -13.85 19.49
N ALA A 141 -9.43 -13.09 20.16
CA ALA A 141 -9.34 -13.10 21.61
C ALA A 141 -10.49 -12.36 22.31
N THR A 142 -11.42 -11.75 21.56
CA THR A 142 -12.57 -11.05 22.15
C THR A 142 -13.47 -12.04 22.91
N PRO A 143 -13.81 -11.77 24.19
CA PRO A 143 -14.74 -12.62 24.94
C PRO A 143 -16.08 -12.77 24.21
N ASP A 144 -16.69 -13.96 24.32
CA ASP A 144 -17.97 -14.27 23.69
C ASP A 144 -17.98 -14.02 22.17
N PHE A 145 -16.85 -14.22 21.49
CA PHE A 145 -16.68 -13.92 20.05
C PHE A 145 -17.82 -14.48 19.18
N TRP A 146 -18.18 -15.75 19.38
CA TRP A 146 -19.27 -16.39 18.62
C TRP A 146 -20.66 -16.10 19.20
N ASP A 147 -20.73 -15.53 20.41
CA ASP A 147 -21.95 -15.36 21.21
C ASP A 147 -22.33 -13.87 21.40
N GLY A 148 -21.94 -13.01 20.45
CA GLY A 148 -22.32 -11.59 20.41
C GLY A 148 -21.30 -10.61 20.99
N GLY A 149 -20.10 -11.06 21.36
CA GLY A 149 -18.98 -10.22 21.76
C GLY A 149 -18.42 -9.34 20.62
N VAL A 150 -18.71 -9.70 19.37
CA VAL A 150 -18.34 -8.94 18.17
C VAL A 150 -19.53 -8.77 17.22
N SER A 151 -19.56 -7.66 16.48
CA SER A 151 -20.64 -7.36 15.53
C SER A 151 -20.56 -8.16 14.23
N GLU A 152 -19.36 -8.62 13.85
CA GLU A 152 -19.07 -9.24 12.56
C GLU A 152 -18.15 -10.46 12.78
N PRO A 153 -18.58 -11.51 13.52
CA PRO A 153 -17.75 -12.68 13.74
C PRO A 153 -17.46 -13.37 12.41
N TYR A 154 -16.20 -13.66 12.15
CA TYR A 154 -15.76 -14.33 10.93
C TYR A 154 -14.49 -15.12 11.19
N THR A 155 -14.35 -16.29 10.56
CA THR A 155 -13.14 -17.12 10.64
C THR A 155 -12.07 -16.61 9.67
N ILE A 156 -11.53 -15.42 9.91
CA ILE A 156 -10.38 -14.84 9.19
C ILE A 156 -9.21 -14.67 10.15
N ASP A 157 -8.06 -15.28 9.84
CA ASP A 157 -6.79 -15.04 10.51
C ASP A 157 -5.83 -14.34 9.55
N THR A 158 -5.27 -13.20 9.98
CA THR A 158 -4.31 -12.42 9.21
C THR A 158 -3.16 -11.98 10.08
N GLU A 159 -1.95 -11.98 9.50
CA GLU A 159 -0.82 -11.30 10.12
C GLU A 159 -0.96 -9.78 9.91
N ALA A 160 -1.41 -9.10 10.97
CA ALA A 160 -1.84 -7.70 10.92
C ALA A 160 -0.75 -6.74 10.39
N ASP A 161 0.52 -6.99 10.72
CA ASP A 161 1.65 -6.23 10.17
C ASP A 161 1.71 -6.35 8.65
N ARG A 162 1.58 -7.58 8.12
CA ARG A 162 1.60 -7.83 6.67
C ARG A 162 0.44 -7.12 5.98
N ALA A 163 -0.77 -7.24 6.52
CA ALA A 163 -1.96 -6.57 6.00
C ALA A 163 -1.82 -5.03 6.01
N ALA A 164 -1.27 -4.46 7.09
CA ALA A 164 -1.00 -3.02 7.18
C ALA A 164 -0.07 -2.55 6.05
N PHE A 165 1.01 -3.29 5.79
CA PHE A 165 1.90 -2.94 4.68
C PHE A 165 1.26 -3.16 3.30
N GLN A 166 0.46 -4.20 3.10
CA GLN A 166 -0.24 -4.42 1.83
C GLN A 166 -1.17 -3.23 1.49
N ILE A 167 -1.93 -2.72 2.47
CA ILE A 167 -2.78 -1.53 2.28
C ILE A 167 -1.94 -0.30 1.95
N MET A 168 -0.82 -0.09 2.66
CA MET A 168 0.08 1.04 2.38
C MET A 168 0.70 0.92 0.98
N ILE A 169 1.21 -0.26 0.60
CA ILE A 169 1.82 -0.51 -0.71
C ILE A 169 0.81 -0.23 -1.83
N TYR A 170 -0.44 -0.68 -1.70
CA TYR A 170 -1.50 -0.35 -2.65
C TYR A 170 -1.63 1.17 -2.84
N GLY A 171 -1.72 1.93 -1.74
CA GLY A 171 -1.81 3.39 -1.79
C GLY A 171 -0.57 4.04 -2.42
N GLU A 172 0.63 3.55 -2.09
CA GLU A 172 1.87 4.05 -2.69
C GLU A 172 1.95 3.75 -4.19
N LEU A 173 1.44 2.61 -4.66
CA LEU A 173 1.39 2.26 -6.08
C LEU A 173 0.35 3.07 -6.84
N PHE A 174 -0.88 3.17 -6.33
CA PHE A 174 -2.02 3.63 -7.13
C PHE A 174 -2.56 4.99 -6.73
N GLY A 175 -2.02 5.62 -5.68
CA GLY A 175 -2.45 6.94 -5.22
C GLY A 175 -2.38 8.03 -6.29
N ARG A 176 -1.40 7.97 -7.21
CA ARG A 176 -1.32 8.90 -8.35
C ARG A 176 -2.44 8.73 -9.36
N SER A 177 -2.93 7.52 -9.56
CA SER A 177 -4.09 7.29 -10.43
C SER A 177 -5.31 8.04 -9.92
N MET A 178 -5.44 8.27 -8.60
CA MET A 178 -6.53 9.06 -8.03
C MET A 178 -6.46 10.54 -8.45
N ASP A 179 -5.25 11.10 -8.59
CA ASP A 179 -5.07 12.50 -8.97
C ASP A 179 -5.75 12.80 -10.33
N ALA A 180 -5.78 11.84 -11.27
CA ALA A 180 -6.47 11.96 -12.56
C ALA A 180 -7.99 12.16 -12.46
N PHE A 181 -8.61 11.65 -11.39
CA PHE A 181 -10.04 11.80 -11.14
C PHE A 181 -10.37 13.02 -10.27
N LEU A 182 -9.40 13.48 -9.46
CA LEU A 182 -9.52 14.70 -8.68
C LEU A 182 -9.23 15.95 -9.52
N GLU A 183 -8.47 15.83 -10.60
CA GLU A 183 -8.08 16.94 -11.48
C GLU A 183 -8.34 16.58 -12.97
N PRO A 184 -9.60 16.32 -13.37
CA PRO A 184 -9.94 15.83 -14.71
C PRO A 184 -9.51 16.80 -15.82
N GLU A 185 -9.39 18.10 -15.54
CA GLU A 185 -8.94 19.12 -16.47
C GLU A 185 -7.46 18.99 -16.87
N LYS A 186 -6.67 18.22 -16.12
CA LYS A 186 -5.23 18.04 -16.37
C LYS A 186 -4.89 16.84 -17.25
N ASP A 187 -5.87 16.00 -17.58
CA ASP A 187 -5.68 14.79 -18.39
C ASP A 187 -4.51 13.92 -17.90
N LEU A 188 -4.45 13.70 -16.57
CA LEU A 188 -3.36 12.95 -15.96
C LEU A 188 -3.50 11.45 -16.28
N PRO A 189 -2.38 10.73 -16.47
CA PRO A 189 -2.41 9.29 -16.66
C PRO A 189 -2.85 8.55 -15.38
N PHE A 190 -3.49 7.40 -15.55
CA PHE A 190 -3.85 6.48 -14.47
C PHE A 190 -3.63 5.03 -14.91
N PHE A 191 -3.43 4.12 -13.95
CA PHE A 191 -3.40 2.68 -14.21
C PHE A 191 -4.81 2.13 -14.41
N ASP A 192 -4.99 1.24 -15.37
CA ASP A 192 -6.26 0.56 -15.61
C ASP A 192 -6.67 -0.36 -14.45
N VAL A 193 -7.95 -0.77 -14.44
CA VAL A 193 -8.54 -1.66 -13.43
C VAL A 193 -7.77 -2.98 -13.36
N ALA A 194 -7.40 -3.55 -14.50
CA ALA A 194 -6.66 -4.80 -14.58
C ALA A 194 -5.29 -4.76 -13.88
N THR A 195 -4.54 -3.66 -14.02
CA THR A 195 -3.25 -3.47 -13.34
C THR A 195 -3.41 -3.46 -11.82
N ARG A 196 -4.49 -2.87 -11.30
CA ARG A 196 -4.74 -2.80 -9.86
C ARG A 196 -5.23 -4.12 -9.30
N ILE A 197 -6.04 -4.86 -10.07
CA ILE A 197 -6.43 -6.24 -9.74
C ILE A 197 -5.21 -7.18 -9.76
N ASP A 198 -4.24 -6.99 -10.67
CA ASP A 198 -2.99 -7.77 -10.69
C ASP A 198 -2.25 -7.65 -9.33
N TYR A 199 -2.29 -6.49 -8.66
CA TYR A 199 -1.71 -6.35 -7.32
C TYR A 199 -2.40 -7.26 -6.30
N PHE A 200 -3.73 -7.19 -6.18
CA PHE A 200 -4.47 -8.05 -5.23
C PHE A 200 -4.38 -9.53 -5.60
N THR A 201 -4.29 -9.86 -6.89
CA THR A 201 -4.21 -11.24 -7.35
C THR A 201 -2.86 -11.85 -6.96
N TYR A 202 -1.74 -11.20 -7.30
CA TYR A 202 -0.43 -11.85 -7.24
C TYR A 202 0.47 -11.35 -6.11
N CYS A 203 0.30 -10.12 -5.62
CA CYS A 203 1.08 -9.61 -4.47
C CYS A 203 0.43 -9.95 -3.12
N LEU A 204 -0.84 -10.34 -3.12
CA LEU A 204 -1.58 -10.86 -1.98
C LEU A 204 -2.14 -12.24 -2.36
N PRO A 205 -1.33 -13.29 -2.47
CA PRO A 205 -1.85 -14.57 -2.89
C PRO A 205 -2.78 -15.18 -1.84
N ASP A 206 -3.83 -15.83 -2.32
CA ASP A 206 -4.83 -16.52 -1.50
C ASP A 206 -5.24 -17.86 -2.11
N TRP A 207 -5.54 -18.84 -1.26
CA TRP A 207 -6.03 -20.17 -1.63
C TRP A 207 -7.37 -20.16 -2.36
N VAL A 208 -8.22 -19.13 -2.14
CA VAL A 208 -9.51 -19.02 -2.82
C VAL A 208 -9.40 -18.53 -4.27
N CYS A 209 -8.25 -17.94 -4.66
CA CYS A 209 -8.12 -17.26 -5.93
C CYS A 209 -8.12 -18.25 -7.12
N LYS A 210 -9.14 -18.15 -7.96
CA LYS A 210 -9.36 -19.02 -9.12
C LYS A 210 -9.91 -18.24 -10.30
N SER A 211 -9.61 -18.71 -11.51
CA SER A 211 -10.20 -18.19 -12.73
C SER A 211 -11.69 -18.52 -12.80
N TYR A 212 -12.48 -17.59 -13.33
CA TYR A 212 -13.91 -17.76 -13.61
C TYR A 212 -14.32 -16.85 -14.80
N PRO A 213 -15.52 -17.00 -15.39
CA PRO A 213 -15.91 -16.16 -16.53
C PRO A 213 -15.80 -14.67 -16.21
N GLY A 214 -14.96 -13.93 -16.95
CA GLY A 214 -14.70 -12.51 -16.72
C GLY A 214 -13.48 -12.19 -15.86
N PHE A 215 -12.78 -13.20 -15.32
CA PHE A 215 -11.53 -13.04 -14.57
C PHE A 215 -10.59 -14.22 -14.81
N GLU A 216 -9.41 -13.95 -15.36
CA GLU A 216 -8.39 -14.95 -15.61
C GLU A 216 -7.22 -14.78 -14.66
N ARG A 217 -7.00 -15.79 -13.80
CA ARG A 217 -5.79 -15.92 -12.99
C ARG A 217 -4.76 -16.72 -13.77
N LEU A 218 -3.62 -16.09 -14.07
CA LEU A 218 -2.50 -16.69 -14.77
C LEU A 218 -1.73 -17.68 -13.87
N ASP A 219 -1.14 -18.68 -14.49
CA ASP A 219 -0.28 -19.68 -13.85
C ASP A 219 1.16 -19.14 -13.70
N THR A 220 1.33 -18.11 -12.85
CA THR A 220 2.59 -17.39 -12.66
C THR A 220 2.77 -16.88 -11.23
N GLY A 221 3.98 -16.44 -10.91
CA GLY A 221 4.36 -15.95 -9.58
C GLY A 221 3.93 -16.94 -8.47
N PRO A 222 3.12 -16.51 -7.50
CA PRO A 222 2.67 -17.37 -6.39
C PRO A 222 1.73 -18.51 -6.81
N TYR A 223 1.25 -18.51 -8.05
CA TYR A 223 0.32 -19.52 -8.56
C TYR A 223 0.95 -20.45 -9.59
N ALA A 224 2.25 -20.31 -9.89
CA ALA A 224 2.93 -21.07 -10.92
C ALA A 224 2.87 -22.60 -10.70
N ALA A 225 2.72 -23.35 -11.79
CA ALA A 225 2.72 -24.80 -11.77
C ALA A 225 3.99 -25.36 -11.11
N GLY A 226 3.80 -26.25 -10.14
CA GLY A 226 4.89 -26.88 -9.39
C GLY A 226 5.23 -26.20 -8.07
N LEU A 227 4.64 -25.05 -7.76
CA LEU A 227 4.65 -24.48 -6.42
C LEU A 227 3.51 -25.05 -5.57
N GLU A 228 3.73 -25.11 -4.26
CA GLU A 228 2.63 -25.34 -3.32
C GLU A 228 1.64 -24.19 -3.42
N ARG A 229 0.34 -24.51 -3.29
CA ARG A 229 -0.68 -23.47 -3.33
C ARG A 229 -0.50 -22.56 -2.11
N PRO A 230 -0.78 -21.26 -2.25
CA PRO A 230 -0.86 -20.37 -1.10
C PRO A 230 -1.82 -20.97 -0.07
N GLU A 231 -1.40 -20.99 1.19
CA GLU A 231 -2.23 -21.45 2.30
C GLU A 231 -2.90 -20.26 3.01
N GLU A 232 -2.34 -19.06 2.84
CA GLU A 232 -2.80 -17.82 3.45
C GLU A 232 -4.15 -17.37 2.88
N GLY A 233 -4.98 -16.80 3.76
CA GLY A 233 -6.26 -16.16 3.41
C GLY A 233 -6.14 -14.65 3.23
N ASP A 234 -5.05 -14.16 2.63
CA ASP A 234 -4.74 -12.72 2.59
C ASP A 234 -5.75 -11.89 1.79
N GLN A 235 -6.30 -12.41 0.67
CA GLN A 235 -7.33 -11.69 -0.10
C GLN A 235 -8.65 -11.68 0.64
N VAL A 236 -9.03 -12.80 1.26
CA VAL A 236 -10.25 -12.89 2.07
C VAL A 236 -10.16 -11.95 3.28
N ALA A 237 -9.02 -11.94 3.96
CA ALA A 237 -8.75 -11.04 5.07
C ALA A 237 -8.80 -9.58 4.64
N MET A 238 -8.12 -9.24 3.55
CA MET A 238 -8.10 -7.87 3.02
C MET A 238 -9.49 -7.40 2.60
N HIS A 239 -10.26 -8.24 1.92
CA HIS A 239 -11.66 -7.96 1.59
C HIS A 239 -12.49 -7.68 2.84
N HIS A 240 -12.37 -8.51 3.88
CA HIS A 240 -13.06 -8.30 5.14
C HIS A 240 -12.64 -7.00 5.83
N ILE A 241 -11.34 -6.72 5.93
CA ILE A 241 -10.83 -5.49 6.55
C ILE A 241 -11.44 -4.28 5.85
N LEU A 242 -11.29 -4.18 4.52
CA LEU A 242 -11.70 -3.01 3.74
C LEU A 242 -13.23 -2.80 3.72
N ARG A 243 -14.01 -3.86 3.97
CA ARG A 243 -15.48 -3.80 4.04
C ARG A 243 -16.06 -3.89 5.44
N SER A 244 -15.24 -4.01 6.48
CA SER A 244 -15.73 -4.06 7.86
C SER A 244 -16.32 -2.72 8.31
N GLY A 245 -17.31 -2.75 9.18
CA GLY A 245 -17.83 -1.52 9.80
C GLY A 245 -16.78 -0.79 10.63
N ARG A 246 -15.80 -1.53 11.19
CA ARG A 246 -14.68 -0.96 11.97
C ARG A 246 -13.76 -0.11 11.11
N TRP A 247 -13.42 -0.58 9.91
CA TRP A 247 -12.62 0.18 8.94
C TRP A 247 -13.34 1.46 8.52
N ARG A 248 -14.62 1.37 8.17
CA ARG A 248 -15.44 2.53 7.79
C ARG A 248 -15.53 3.57 8.91
N ARG A 249 -15.85 3.15 10.14
CA ARG A 249 -15.92 4.04 11.32
C ARG A 249 -14.63 4.79 11.57
N MET A 250 -13.51 4.08 11.48
CA MET A 250 -12.19 4.66 11.68
C MET A 250 -11.90 5.76 10.66
N TRP A 251 -12.14 5.51 9.37
CA TRP A 251 -11.97 6.51 8.32
C TRP A 251 -12.95 7.66 8.44
N ALA A 252 -14.22 7.38 8.75
CA ALA A 252 -15.24 8.40 8.92
C ALA A 252 -14.87 9.37 10.07
N ALA A 253 -14.37 8.85 11.19
CA ALA A 253 -13.88 9.66 12.29
C ALA A 253 -12.69 10.55 11.87
N GLY A 254 -11.68 9.97 11.22
CA GLY A 254 -10.50 10.72 10.76
C GLY A 254 -10.85 11.82 9.75
N ILE A 255 -11.66 11.51 8.76
CA ILE A 255 -12.12 12.46 7.73
C ILE A 255 -12.94 13.58 8.35
N ARG A 256 -13.87 13.27 9.25
CA ARG A 256 -14.70 14.29 9.93
C ARG A 256 -13.82 15.28 10.70
N VAL A 257 -12.82 14.77 11.41
CA VAL A 257 -11.87 15.59 12.18
C VAL A 257 -11.04 16.49 11.24
N ALA A 258 -10.55 15.98 10.11
CA ALA A 258 -9.80 16.81 9.13
C ALA A 258 -10.67 17.89 8.45
N LEU A 259 -11.93 17.58 8.14
CA LEU A 259 -12.85 18.52 7.51
C LEU A 259 -13.36 19.62 8.47
N GLY A 260 -13.33 19.36 9.79
CA GLY A 260 -13.70 20.33 10.82
C GLY A 260 -15.16 20.27 11.27
N GLU A 261 -15.50 21.12 12.24
CA GLU A 261 -16.84 21.17 12.85
C GLU A 261 -17.91 21.51 11.79
N GLY A 262 -18.95 20.67 11.71
CA GLY A 262 -20.06 20.81 10.76
C GLY A 262 -20.05 19.81 9.59
N SER A 263 -18.99 19.01 9.42
CA SER A 263 -18.96 17.96 8.40
C SER A 263 -19.86 16.77 8.76
N VAL A 264 -20.84 16.48 7.90
CA VAL A 264 -21.71 15.29 7.98
C VAL A 264 -21.06 14.12 7.22
N PHE A 265 -19.87 13.70 7.64
CA PHE A 265 -19.26 12.47 7.16
C PHE A 265 -19.59 11.32 8.13
N SER A 266 -20.42 10.38 7.70
CA SER A 266 -20.96 9.24 8.46
C SER A 266 -20.36 7.92 7.98
N ASP A 267 -20.43 6.90 8.82
CA ASP A 267 -20.02 5.52 8.58
C ASP A 267 -21.19 4.65 8.07
N GLU A 268 -21.83 5.09 6.99
CA GLU A 268 -22.93 4.35 6.33
C GLU A 268 -22.50 2.93 5.93
N GLU A 269 -23.49 2.04 5.79
CA GLU A 269 -23.25 0.71 5.21
C GLU A 269 -22.82 0.83 3.75
N VAL A 270 -22.09 -0.17 3.24
CA VAL A 270 -21.50 -0.12 1.90
C VAL A 270 -22.56 0.10 0.81
N GLU A 271 -23.77 -0.42 1.01
CA GLU A 271 -24.88 -0.30 0.07
C GLU A 271 -25.56 1.08 0.09
N GLU A 272 -25.44 1.80 1.21
CA GLU A 272 -26.08 3.10 1.43
C GLU A 272 -25.11 4.27 1.22
N GLU A 273 -23.81 4.00 1.23
CA GLU A 273 -22.77 5.03 1.10
C GLU A 273 -22.82 5.70 -0.29
N GLY A 274 -23.14 7.00 -0.29
CA GLY A 274 -23.10 7.79 -1.52
C GLY A 274 -21.70 7.83 -2.15
N TRP A 275 -21.63 7.74 -3.49
CA TRP A 275 -20.38 7.61 -4.24
C TRP A 275 -19.32 8.67 -3.92
N ARG A 276 -19.71 9.90 -3.56
CA ARG A 276 -18.76 10.95 -3.15
C ARG A 276 -18.06 10.64 -1.82
N LYS A 277 -18.78 10.07 -0.86
CA LYS A 277 -18.20 9.67 0.44
C LYS A 277 -17.23 8.51 0.24
N LYS A 278 -17.66 7.51 -0.54
CA LYS A 278 -16.82 6.39 -0.95
C LYS A 278 -15.55 6.88 -1.64
N LEU A 279 -15.68 7.71 -2.67
CA LEU A 279 -14.54 8.26 -3.42
C LEU A 279 -13.59 9.06 -2.52
N LEU A 280 -14.11 9.83 -1.56
CA LEU A 280 -13.25 10.56 -0.62
C LEU A 280 -12.48 9.61 0.29
N ARG A 281 -13.14 8.59 0.86
CA ARG A 281 -12.45 7.56 1.65
C ARG A 281 -11.37 6.89 0.80
N ASP A 282 -11.72 6.50 -0.42
CA ASP A 282 -10.82 5.83 -1.36
C ASP A 282 -9.62 6.71 -1.74
N ALA A 283 -9.85 8.00 -1.94
CA ALA A 283 -8.80 8.96 -2.28
C ALA A 283 -7.81 9.16 -1.13
N VAL A 284 -8.31 9.26 0.10
CA VAL A 284 -7.47 9.45 1.29
C VAL A 284 -6.73 8.16 1.65
N GLN A 285 -7.38 7.00 1.64
CA GLN A 285 -6.71 5.72 1.93
C GLN A 285 -5.64 5.39 0.88
N SER A 286 -5.84 5.82 -0.37
CA SER A 286 -4.87 5.62 -1.45
C SER A 286 -3.68 6.57 -1.37
N GLN A 287 -3.55 7.43 -0.35
CA GLN A 287 -2.35 8.26 -0.16
C GLN A 287 -1.18 7.50 0.49
N GLY A 288 -1.29 6.18 0.69
CA GLY A 288 -0.21 5.36 1.22
C GLY A 288 0.09 5.68 2.69
N LEU A 289 1.37 5.75 3.07
CA LEU A 289 1.78 5.99 4.46
C LEU A 289 1.26 7.34 5.00
N GLU A 290 1.23 8.39 4.15
CA GLU A 290 0.67 9.70 4.50
C GLU A 290 -0.84 9.58 4.78
N GLY A 291 -1.54 8.83 3.91
CA GLY A 291 -2.94 8.40 4.05
C GLY A 291 -3.29 7.92 5.45
N MET A 292 -2.53 6.92 5.90
CA MET A 292 -2.76 6.20 7.15
C MET A 292 -2.59 7.06 8.41
N GLN A 293 -1.91 8.21 8.31
CA GLN A 293 -1.79 9.12 9.45
C GLN A 293 -3.15 9.63 9.92
N LEU A 294 -4.11 9.81 9.00
CA LEU A 294 -5.44 10.34 9.34
C LEU A 294 -6.20 9.46 10.35
N VAL A 295 -5.90 8.17 10.37
CA VAL A 295 -6.60 7.18 11.21
C VAL A 295 -5.76 6.69 12.40
N THR A 296 -4.52 7.15 12.51
CA THR A 296 -3.54 6.69 13.52
C THR A 296 -2.92 7.81 14.35
N VAL A 297 -2.79 9.02 13.78
CA VAL A 297 -2.16 10.18 14.39
C VAL A 297 -3.24 11.17 14.83
N PRO A 298 -3.19 11.69 16.07
CA PRO A 298 -4.08 12.78 16.49
C PRO A 298 -3.88 14.03 15.61
N LEU A 299 -4.98 14.73 15.28
CA LEU A 299 -4.96 15.86 14.35
C LEU A 299 -3.95 16.95 14.74
N GLU A 300 -3.76 17.18 16.05
CA GLU A 300 -2.86 18.22 16.58
C GLU A 300 -1.38 17.92 16.30
N LYS A 301 -1.06 16.66 15.95
CA LYS A 301 0.29 16.20 15.62
C LYS A 301 0.47 15.94 14.13
N MET A 302 -0.58 16.10 13.33
CA MET A 302 -0.53 15.92 11.88
C MET A 302 0.04 17.16 11.19
N ASP A 303 0.67 16.96 10.04
CA ASP A 303 1.07 18.07 9.18
C ASP A 303 -0.18 18.81 8.68
N ILE A 304 -0.21 20.12 8.91
CA ILE A 304 -1.27 21.01 8.44
C ILE A 304 -1.40 20.92 6.92
N ALA A 305 -0.29 20.76 6.18
CA ALA A 305 -0.31 20.61 4.74
C ALA A 305 -1.15 19.40 4.30
N TYR A 306 -1.03 18.28 5.01
CA TYR A 306 -1.80 17.08 4.72
C TYR A 306 -3.29 17.24 5.06
N VAL A 307 -3.62 17.90 6.18
CA VAL A 307 -5.02 18.24 6.52
C VAL A 307 -5.66 19.11 5.44
N GLN A 308 -4.91 20.10 4.91
CA GLN A 308 -5.38 20.91 3.80
C GLN A 308 -5.53 20.10 2.51
N ARG A 309 -4.68 19.10 2.28
CA ARG A 309 -4.81 18.19 1.14
C ARG A 309 -6.11 17.38 1.21
N VAL A 310 -6.49 16.89 2.39
CA VAL A 310 -7.78 16.17 2.58
C VAL A 310 -8.98 17.08 2.26
N ARG A 311 -8.93 18.35 2.69
CA ARG A 311 -9.97 19.35 2.36
C ARG A 311 -10.01 19.64 0.87
N TRP A 312 -8.85 19.80 0.25
CA TRP A 312 -8.74 19.98 -1.20
C TRP A 312 -9.33 18.78 -1.96
N MET A 313 -9.05 17.54 -1.56
CA MET A 313 -9.64 16.35 -2.19
C MET A 313 -11.17 16.39 -2.12
N LYS A 314 -11.73 16.76 -0.96
CA LYS A 314 -13.19 16.93 -0.79
C LYS A 314 -13.76 17.99 -1.73
N GLU A 315 -13.09 19.14 -1.83
CA GLU A 315 -13.52 20.22 -2.74
C GLU A 315 -13.49 19.79 -4.20
N GLN A 316 -12.53 18.98 -4.63
CA GLN A 316 -12.51 18.45 -6.00
C GLN A 316 -13.64 17.46 -6.24
N ILE A 317 -13.87 16.53 -5.31
CA ILE A 317 -14.95 15.53 -5.42
C ILE A 317 -16.34 16.19 -5.45
N ASP A 318 -16.53 17.28 -4.70
CA ASP A 318 -17.78 18.04 -4.72
C ASP A 318 -18.07 18.71 -6.06
N LYS A 319 -17.03 19.06 -6.82
CA LYS A 319 -17.14 19.67 -8.16
C LYS A 319 -17.39 18.66 -9.28
N LEU A 320 -17.20 17.37 -9.02
CA LEU A 320 -17.45 16.33 -10.02
C LEU A 320 -18.94 16.22 -10.34
N ASP A 321 -19.28 16.19 -11.63
CA ASP A 321 -20.67 16.10 -12.10
C ASP A 321 -21.31 14.73 -11.83
N GLY A 322 -20.50 13.68 -11.76
CA GLY A 322 -20.94 12.30 -11.53
C GLY A 322 -19.81 11.39 -11.02
N PRO A 323 -20.12 10.14 -10.66
CA PRO A 323 -19.11 9.18 -10.23
C PRO A 323 -18.13 8.87 -11.37
N PRO A 324 -16.88 8.45 -11.02
CA PRO A 324 -15.98 7.86 -12.01
C PRO A 324 -16.64 6.70 -12.76
N ALA A 325 -16.17 6.45 -13.98
CA ALA A 325 -16.60 5.29 -14.75
C ALA A 325 -16.31 3.99 -13.98
N VAL A 326 -17.12 2.95 -14.21
CA VAL A 326 -16.98 1.64 -13.56
C VAL A 326 -16.87 0.54 -14.59
N GLU A 327 -16.09 -0.49 -14.28
CA GLU A 327 -16.06 -1.77 -14.97
C GLU A 327 -16.85 -2.80 -14.16
N ARG A 328 -17.66 -3.63 -14.81
CA ARG A 328 -18.46 -4.66 -14.15
C ARG A 328 -17.77 -6.00 -14.28
N LEU A 329 -17.23 -6.50 -13.18
CA LEU A 329 -16.42 -7.71 -13.12
C LEU A 329 -17.01 -8.72 -12.12
N GLY A 330 -16.61 -9.98 -12.20
CA GLY A 330 -17.04 -11.01 -11.25
C GLY A 330 -17.97 -12.08 -11.83
N LYS A 331 -18.45 -12.95 -10.94
CA LYS A 331 -19.36 -14.07 -11.22
C LYS A 331 -20.66 -13.88 -10.43
N GLY A 332 -21.81 -14.09 -11.08
CA GLY A 332 -23.13 -13.87 -10.48
C GLY A 332 -23.53 -12.40 -10.49
N VAL A 333 -23.70 -11.80 -9.31
CA VAL A 333 -23.85 -10.35 -9.20
C VAL A 333 -22.51 -9.72 -9.59
N LEU A 334 -22.50 -8.82 -10.57
CA LEU A 334 -21.26 -8.17 -11.00
C LEU A 334 -20.87 -7.09 -9.98
N THR A 335 -19.60 -7.06 -9.61
CA THR A 335 -18.98 -6.03 -8.78
C THR A 335 -18.65 -4.84 -9.67
N GLU A 336 -19.11 -3.64 -9.28
CA GLU A 336 -18.78 -2.40 -9.97
C GLU A 336 -17.43 -1.87 -9.47
N VAL A 337 -16.37 -2.07 -10.26
CA VAL A 337 -15.02 -1.62 -9.93
C VAL A 337 -14.78 -0.26 -10.58
N SER A 338 -14.53 0.76 -9.76
CA SER A 338 -14.26 2.11 -10.26
C SER A 338 -12.98 2.18 -11.11
N PHE A 339 -12.94 3.09 -12.07
CA PHE A 339 -11.72 3.42 -12.80
C PHE A 339 -10.73 4.17 -11.90
N ALA A 340 -11.23 4.91 -10.91
CA ALA A 340 -10.42 5.44 -9.82
C ALA A 340 -10.02 4.31 -8.85
N PRO A 341 -8.87 4.41 -8.14
CA PRO A 341 -8.48 3.42 -7.13
C PRO A 341 -9.61 3.08 -6.16
N ASP A 342 -9.97 1.79 -6.11
CA ASP A 342 -11.12 1.27 -5.37
C ASP A 342 -10.74 -0.05 -4.69
N PRO A 343 -9.88 -0.01 -3.66
CA PRO A 343 -9.28 -1.21 -3.12
C PRO A 343 -10.32 -2.20 -2.56
N SER A 344 -11.46 -1.73 -2.06
CA SER A 344 -12.52 -2.61 -1.51
C SER A 344 -13.19 -3.46 -2.58
N ASN A 345 -13.44 -2.90 -3.77
CA ASN A 345 -14.10 -3.63 -4.86
C ASN A 345 -13.07 -4.38 -5.72
N GLU A 346 -11.84 -3.89 -5.82
CA GLU A 346 -10.76 -4.54 -6.55
C GLU A 346 -10.31 -5.84 -5.89
N VAL A 347 -10.19 -5.87 -4.55
CA VAL A 347 -9.82 -7.10 -3.82
C VAL A 347 -10.92 -8.15 -3.86
N GLU A 348 -12.18 -7.75 -4.04
CA GLU A 348 -13.32 -8.66 -4.16
C GLU A 348 -13.21 -9.55 -5.41
N ILE A 349 -12.58 -9.06 -6.48
CA ILE A 349 -12.48 -9.78 -7.75
C ILE A 349 -11.70 -11.10 -7.61
N PRO A 350 -10.45 -11.13 -7.12
CA PRO A 350 -9.70 -12.38 -7.04
C PRO A 350 -10.27 -13.38 -6.02
N CYS A 351 -11.01 -12.94 -4.98
CA CYS A 351 -11.63 -13.84 -4.00
C CYS A 351 -13.12 -14.15 -4.26
N ARG A 352 -13.69 -13.67 -5.38
CA ARG A 352 -15.13 -13.78 -5.70
C ARG A 352 -15.68 -15.20 -5.74
N ASP A 353 -14.87 -16.18 -6.16
CA ASP A 353 -15.31 -17.58 -6.28
C ASP A 353 -15.72 -18.18 -4.92
N MET A 354 -15.33 -17.56 -3.80
CA MET A 354 -15.77 -17.96 -2.45
C MET A 354 -17.26 -17.71 -2.17
N TRP A 355 -17.88 -16.70 -2.81
CA TRP A 355 -19.21 -16.19 -2.44
C TRP A 355 -20.29 -16.36 -3.51
N GLY A 356 -20.04 -17.15 -4.56
CA GLY A 356 -21.03 -17.48 -5.59
C GLY A 356 -21.87 -18.73 -5.25
N PRO A 357 -23.05 -18.93 -5.86
CA PRO A 357 -23.74 -20.21 -5.73
C PRO A 357 -22.82 -21.31 -6.26
N TRP A 358 -22.59 -22.32 -5.42
CA TRP A 358 -21.99 -23.60 -5.82
C TRP A 358 -22.91 -24.20 -6.89
N VAL A 359 -22.59 -23.98 -8.17
CA VAL A 359 -23.31 -24.65 -9.27
C VAL A 359 -22.91 -26.11 -9.29
#